data_AF-A0A520Z772-F1
#
_entry.id   AF-A0A520Z772-F1
#
_cell.length_a   1.000
_cell.length_b   1.000
_cell.length_c   1.000
_cell.angle_alpha   90.00
_cell.angle_beta   90.00
_cell.angle_gamma   90.00
#
_symmetry.space_group_name_H-M   'P 1'
#
loop_
_entity.id
_entity.type
_entity.pdbx_description
1 polymer ?
#
loop_
_entity_poly.entity_id
_entity_poly.type
_entity_poly.pdbx_seq_one_letter_code
_entity_poly.pdbx_strand_id
1 'polypeptide(L)'
;MMNRINIFAYFFTLMLVFSCNNKSKENKTNNVKEKSTLSAKDILGNPDYLAISYGGYRYADHDIEPTMDELKEDMKILSAMGIKIVRTYKVHLPQASNLVKAISEMKEEDPNFEMYVMMGIWIDCKNAWTDLEPDHN
;
A
#
# COMPACT_ATOMS: atom_id res chain seq x y z
N MET A 1 -3.16 -6.02 -60.47
CA MET A 1 -4.30 -5.09 -60.59
C MET A 1 -5.25 -5.40 -59.44
N MET A 2 -5.29 -4.55 -58.41
CA MET A 2 -6.08 -4.85 -57.20
C MET A 2 -7.56 -4.80 -57.56
N ASN A 3 -8.31 -5.88 -57.32
CA ASN A 3 -9.75 -5.94 -57.62
C ASN A 3 -10.47 -4.79 -56.89
N ARG A 4 -11.42 -4.13 -57.55
CA ARG A 4 -12.18 -3.00 -56.98
C ARG A 4 -12.80 -3.35 -55.61
N ILE A 5 -13.19 -4.61 -55.41
CA ILE A 5 -13.71 -5.14 -54.14
C ILE A 5 -12.64 -5.13 -53.03
N ASN A 6 -11.39 -5.48 -53.35
CA ASN A 6 -10.28 -5.48 -52.39
C ASN A 6 -9.88 -4.05 -52.01
N ILE A 7 -10.05 -3.08 -52.91
CA ILE A 7 -9.82 -1.66 -52.62
C ILE A 7 -10.89 -1.15 -51.65
N PHE A 8 -12.17 -1.49 -51.87
CA PHE A 8 -13.25 -1.15 -50.94
C PHE A 8 -13.09 -1.81 -49.57
N ALA A 9 -12.67 -3.09 -49.54
CA ALA A 9 -12.38 -3.79 -48.30
C ALA A 9 -11.24 -3.11 -47.52
N TYR A 10 -10.15 -2.74 -48.20
CA TYR A 10 -9.04 -1.99 -47.58
C TYR A 10 -9.48 -0.65 -47.00
N PHE A 11 -10.33 0.08 -47.74
CA PHE A 11 -10.87 1.38 -47.30
C PHE A 11 -11.77 1.24 -46.07
N PHE A 12 -12.56 0.17 -45.98
CA PHE A 12 -13.42 -0.11 -44.85
C PHE A 12 -12.63 -0.52 -43.59
N THR A 13 -11.57 -1.32 -43.74
CA THR A 13 -10.67 -1.65 -42.62
C THR A 13 -9.87 -0.44 -42.11
N LEU A 14 -9.58 0.56 -42.96
CA LEU A 14 -8.85 1.77 -42.56
C LEU A 14 -9.72 2.73 -41.73
N MET A 15 -11.05 2.70 -41.87
CA MET A 15 -11.96 3.53 -41.05
C MET A 15 -12.15 3.01 -39.62
N LEU A 16 -11.91 1.72 -39.37
CA LEU A 16 -12.12 1.12 -38.04
C LEU A 16 -11.02 1.47 -37.01
N VAL A 17 -9.90 2.07 -37.44
CA VAL A 17 -8.79 2.48 -36.56
C VAL A 17 -8.86 3.94 -36.07
N PHE A 18 -9.92 4.69 -36.42
CA PHE A 18 -10.09 6.09 -35.99
C PHE A 18 -11.15 6.31 -34.89
N SER A 19 -11.71 5.25 -34.29
CA SER A 19 -12.59 5.40 -33.13
C SER A 19 -11.79 5.33 -31.82
N CYS A 20 -10.98 6.37 -31.57
CA CYS A 20 -10.52 6.71 -30.23
C CYS A 20 -11.36 7.88 -29.72
N ASN A 21 -12.16 7.61 -28.69
CA ASN A 21 -13.05 8.54 -28.01
C ASN A 21 -12.34 9.85 -27.62
N ASN A 22 -13.01 10.96 -27.91
CA ASN A 22 -12.72 12.25 -27.30
C ASN A 22 -12.91 12.13 -25.78
N LYS A 23 -11.82 12.03 -25.02
CA LYS A 23 -11.86 12.38 -23.60
C LYS A 23 -12.07 13.90 -23.54
N SER A 24 -13.28 14.28 -23.14
CA SER A 24 -13.60 15.62 -22.68
C SER A 24 -12.47 16.18 -21.83
N LYS A 25 -12.05 17.41 -22.11
CA LYS A 25 -11.32 18.26 -21.16
C LYS A 25 -12.21 18.41 -19.94
N GLU A 26 -12.06 17.50 -18.99
CA GLU A 26 -12.52 17.73 -17.63
C GLU A 26 -11.57 18.78 -17.06
N ASN A 27 -12.14 19.94 -16.75
CA ASN A 27 -11.43 20.96 -16.00
C ASN A 27 -10.95 20.27 -14.70
N LYS A 28 -9.65 20.04 -14.58
CA LYS A 28 -9.03 19.83 -13.26
C LYS A 28 -9.17 21.14 -12.51
N THR A 29 -10.36 21.40 -11.98
CA THR A 29 -10.50 22.17 -10.75
C THR A 29 -9.61 21.43 -9.76
N ASN A 30 -8.50 22.07 -9.40
CA ASN A 30 -7.72 21.72 -8.24
C ASN A 30 -8.63 21.91 -7.02
N ASN A 31 -9.57 20.99 -6.83
CA ASN A 31 -10.12 20.71 -5.54
C ASN A 31 -8.93 20.14 -4.79
N VAL A 32 -8.25 21.02 -4.05
CA VAL A 32 -7.53 20.63 -2.85
C VAL A 32 -8.49 19.69 -2.16
N LYS A 33 -8.23 18.38 -2.26
CA LYS A 33 -9.03 17.37 -1.58
C LYS A 33 -9.02 17.83 -0.14
N GLU A 34 -10.16 18.34 0.31
CA GLU A 34 -10.45 18.46 1.72
C GLU A 34 -10.03 17.11 2.30
N LYS A 35 -9.04 17.11 3.19
CA LYS A 35 -8.56 15.90 3.83
C LYS A 35 -9.71 15.40 4.68
N SER A 36 -10.66 14.69 4.06
CA SER A 36 -11.68 13.93 4.75
C SER A 36 -10.91 13.12 5.78
N THR A 37 -11.11 13.40 7.05
CA THR A 37 -10.37 12.76 8.14
C THR A 37 -10.87 11.34 8.25
N LEU A 38 -10.36 10.48 7.36
CA LEU A 38 -10.65 9.06 7.32
C LEU A 38 -10.34 8.48 8.70
N SER A 39 -11.33 7.91 9.36
CA SER A 39 -11.20 7.34 10.69
C SER A 39 -10.99 5.83 10.62
N ALA A 40 -10.57 5.22 11.73
CA ALA A 40 -10.49 3.76 11.82
C ALA A 40 -11.86 3.08 11.56
N LYS A 41 -12.97 3.73 11.91
CA LYS A 41 -14.33 3.21 11.66
C LYS A 41 -14.63 3.10 10.17
N ASP A 42 -14.10 4.00 9.35
CA ASP A 42 -14.34 4.02 7.90
C ASP A 42 -13.49 2.96 7.17
N ILE A 43 -12.39 2.54 7.81
CA ILE A 43 -11.40 1.61 7.27
C ILE A 43 -11.71 0.17 7.69
N LEU A 44 -12.00 -0.08 8.98
CA LEU A 44 -12.10 -1.43 9.53
C LEU A 44 -13.38 -2.13 9.06
N GLY A 45 -13.22 -3.28 8.39
CA GLY A 45 -14.31 -4.05 7.78
C GLY A 45 -14.67 -3.60 6.36
N ASN A 46 -14.00 -2.57 5.83
CA ASN A 46 -14.18 -2.12 4.46
C ASN A 46 -13.25 -2.90 3.50
N PRO A 47 -13.79 -3.61 2.48
CA PRO A 47 -12.98 -4.39 1.54
C PRO A 47 -12.03 -3.56 0.67
N ASP A 48 -12.27 -2.25 0.53
CA ASP A 48 -11.36 -1.34 -0.20
C ASP A 48 -10.04 -1.12 0.54
N TYR A 49 -9.96 -1.49 1.83
CA TYR A 49 -8.77 -1.35 2.67
C TYR A 49 -8.25 -2.70 3.14
N LEU A 50 -7.77 -3.51 2.20
CA LEU A 50 -7.24 -4.85 2.51
C LEU A 50 -6.08 -4.75 3.50
N ALA A 51 -6.12 -5.59 4.54
CA ALA A 51 -5.19 -5.59 5.65
C ALA A 51 -4.29 -6.83 5.66
N ILE A 52 -3.06 -6.69 6.16
CA ILE A 52 -2.14 -7.81 6.37
C ILE A 52 -1.37 -7.65 7.69
N SER A 53 -1.01 -8.78 8.32
CA SER A 53 -0.03 -8.75 9.42
C SER A 53 1.37 -8.75 8.83
N TYR A 54 2.25 -7.87 9.32
CA TYR A 54 3.51 -7.58 8.67
C TYR A 54 4.68 -7.51 9.66
N GLY A 55 5.81 -8.10 9.27
CA GLY A 55 7.12 -7.92 9.87
C GLY A 55 8.17 -7.97 8.77
N GLY A 56 8.98 -6.91 8.66
CA GLY A 56 9.95 -6.75 7.56
C GLY A 56 11.32 -7.37 7.81
N TYR A 57 11.49 -8.15 8.88
CA TYR A 57 12.79 -8.75 9.21
C TYR A 57 13.22 -9.75 8.14
N ARG A 58 14.46 -9.61 7.65
CA ARG A 58 15.04 -10.49 6.63
C ARG A 58 16.01 -11.52 7.20
N TYR A 59 16.31 -11.42 8.48
CA TYR A 59 17.22 -12.30 9.22
C TYR A 59 16.47 -13.01 10.34
N ALA A 60 16.93 -14.22 10.69
CA ALA A 60 16.39 -14.97 11.82
C ALA A 60 16.71 -14.31 13.16
N ASP A 61 17.82 -13.57 13.21
CA ASP A 61 18.16 -12.71 14.33
C ASP A 61 17.36 -11.40 14.22
N HIS A 62 16.39 -11.23 15.13
CA HIS A 62 15.52 -10.05 15.18
C HIS A 62 16.19 -8.81 15.80
N ASP A 63 17.45 -8.91 16.26
CA ASP A 63 18.25 -7.74 16.60
C ASP A 63 18.77 -7.04 15.34
N ILE A 64 18.76 -7.74 14.20
CA ILE A 64 19.09 -7.17 12.89
C ILE A 64 17.83 -6.55 12.27
N GLU A 65 17.66 -5.26 12.50
CA GLU A 65 16.52 -4.48 12.01
C GLU A 65 16.53 -4.32 10.48
N PRO A 66 15.35 -4.31 9.82
CA PRO A 66 15.26 -3.98 8.40
C PRO A 66 15.68 -2.54 8.14
N THR A 67 16.36 -2.32 7.02
CA THR A 67 16.76 -0.99 6.58
C THR A 67 15.56 -0.19 6.06
N MET A 68 15.74 1.13 5.95
CA MET A 68 14.69 2.01 5.42
C MET A 68 14.30 1.66 3.99
N ASP A 69 15.27 1.34 3.14
CA ASP A 69 15.02 0.99 1.73
C ASP A 69 14.26 -0.33 1.61
N GLU A 70 14.56 -1.32 2.46
CA GLU A 70 13.84 -2.59 2.50
C GLU A 70 12.40 -2.40 2.96
N LEU A 71 12.16 -1.57 3.98
CA LEU A 71 10.80 -1.24 4.41
C LEU A 71 10.02 -0.52 3.31
N LYS A 72 10.64 0.43 2.60
CA LYS A 72 10.01 1.14 1.48
C LYS A 72 9.73 0.21 0.29
N GLU A 73 10.63 -0.74 0.00
CA GLU A 73 10.44 -1.78 -1.01
C GLU A 73 9.21 -2.63 -0.67
N ASP A 74 9.13 -3.15 0.55
CA ASP A 74 8.02 -3.98 0.99
C ASP A 74 6.69 -3.23 0.91
N MET A 75 6.66 -1.94 1.30
CA MET A 75 5.45 -1.12 1.19
C MET A 75 5.00 -0.90 -0.26
N LYS A 76 5.94 -0.80 -1.21
CA LYS A 76 5.59 -0.72 -2.64
C LYS A 76 4.98 -2.04 -3.13
N ILE A 77 5.56 -3.17 -2.76
CA ILE A 77 5.04 -4.50 -3.12
C ILE A 77 3.63 -4.69 -2.56
N LEU A 78 3.43 -4.44 -1.26
CA LEU A 78 2.14 -4.59 -0.62
C LEU A 78 1.08 -3.65 -1.21
N SER A 79 1.43 -2.39 -1.46
CA SER A 79 0.54 -1.42 -2.10
C SER A 79 0.13 -1.87 -3.51
N ALA A 80 1.06 -2.42 -4.30
CA ALA A 80 0.77 -2.97 -5.63
C ALA A 80 -0.17 -4.18 -5.59
N MET A 81 -0.20 -4.93 -4.48
CA MET A 81 -1.15 -6.01 -4.23
C MET A 81 -2.53 -5.51 -3.75
N GLY A 82 -2.72 -4.20 -3.58
CA GLY A 82 -3.95 -3.61 -3.05
C GLY A 82 -4.03 -3.61 -1.51
N ILE A 83 -2.95 -3.96 -0.80
CA ILE A 83 -2.90 -3.82 0.66
C ILE A 83 -2.84 -2.34 1.02
N LYS A 84 -3.69 -1.93 1.97
CA LYS A 84 -3.78 -0.56 2.48
C LYS A 84 -3.51 -0.47 3.96
N ILE A 85 -3.51 -1.59 4.68
CA ILE A 85 -3.27 -1.61 6.12
C ILE A 85 -2.21 -2.67 6.45
N VAL A 86 -1.18 -2.27 7.18
CA VAL A 86 -0.22 -3.19 7.79
C VAL A 86 -0.41 -3.20 9.31
N ARG A 87 -0.41 -4.39 9.91
CA ARG A 87 -0.43 -4.55 11.37
C ARG A 87 0.96 -4.95 11.87
N THR A 88 1.46 -4.24 12.87
CA THR A 88 2.69 -4.59 13.60
C THR A 88 2.38 -5.33 14.89
N TYR A 89 3.40 -5.91 15.51
CA TYR A 89 3.24 -6.76 16.71
C TYR A 89 3.71 -6.08 18.01
N LYS A 90 4.81 -5.34 17.94
CA LYS A 90 5.52 -4.79 19.09
C LYS A 90 6.05 -3.40 18.79
N VAL A 91 6.06 -2.55 19.82
CA VAL A 91 6.60 -1.19 19.78
C VAL A 91 7.87 -1.02 20.62
N HIS A 92 8.34 -2.08 21.27
CA HIS A 92 9.58 -2.03 22.05
C HIS A 92 10.85 -2.13 21.18
N LEU A 93 10.74 -2.58 19.92
CA LEU A 93 11.84 -2.61 18.95
C LEU A 93 11.68 -1.53 17.85
N PRO A 94 12.78 -1.12 17.18
CA PRO A 94 12.77 -0.07 16.16
C PRO A 94 11.90 -0.35 14.94
N GLN A 95 11.60 -1.60 14.60
CA GLN A 95 10.88 -1.93 13.36
C GLN A 95 9.58 -1.14 13.18
N ALA A 96 8.76 -1.00 14.23
CA ALA A 96 7.48 -0.32 14.13
C ALA A 96 7.66 1.19 13.90
N SER A 97 8.61 1.83 14.58
CA SER A 97 8.89 3.26 14.40
C SER A 97 9.52 3.55 13.03
N ASN A 98 10.44 2.69 12.59
CA ASN A 98 11.05 2.77 11.26
C ASN A 98 10.03 2.56 10.14
N LEU A 99 9.09 1.63 10.30
CA LEU A 99 8.01 1.42 9.34
C LEU A 99 7.11 2.66 9.20
N VAL A 100 6.69 3.26 10.32
CA VAL A 100 5.88 4.48 10.31
C VAL A 100 6.66 5.62 9.63
N LYS A 101 7.96 5.74 9.90
CA LYS A 101 8.84 6.71 9.22
C LYS A 101 8.92 6.45 7.72
N ALA A 102 9.15 5.20 7.29
CA ALA A 102 9.20 4.81 5.89
C ALA A 102 7.91 5.20 5.15
N ILE A 103 6.75 4.88 5.74
CA ILE A 103 5.44 5.24 5.18
C ILE A 103 5.28 6.76 5.13
N SER A 104 5.72 7.50 6.15
CA SER A 104 5.67 8.97 6.14
C SER A 104 6.47 9.55 4.99
N GLU A 105 7.72 9.12 4.81
CA GLU A 105 8.59 9.56 3.71
C GLU A 105 7.97 9.23 2.35
N MET A 106 7.42 8.02 2.18
CA MET A 106 6.76 7.64 0.93
C MET A 106 5.51 8.49 0.60
N LYS A 107 4.77 8.92 1.62
CA LYS A 107 3.60 9.82 1.44
C LYS A 107 4.01 11.25 1.10
N GLU A 108 5.18 11.68 1.54
CA GLU A 108 5.78 12.96 1.14
C GLU A 108 6.29 12.89 -0.31
N GLU A 109 6.90 11.77 -0.70
CA GLU A 109 7.40 11.51 -2.06
C GLU A 109 6.27 11.35 -3.10
N ASP A 110 5.20 10.62 -2.76
CA ASP A 110 4.01 10.43 -3.62
C ASP A 110 2.71 10.69 -2.84
N PRO A 111 2.03 11.83 -3.08
CA PRO A 111 0.74 12.14 -2.44
C PRO A 111 -0.39 11.15 -2.72
N ASN A 112 -0.25 10.27 -3.72
CA ASN A 112 -1.22 9.21 -4.01
C ASN A 112 -0.92 7.91 -3.24
N PHE A 113 0.27 7.77 -2.66
CA PHE A 113 0.62 6.63 -1.85
C PHE A 113 -0.22 6.62 -0.56
N GLU A 114 -0.88 5.49 -0.31
CA GLU A 114 -1.81 5.34 0.80
C GLU A 114 -1.56 4.01 1.50
N MET A 115 -1.11 4.12 2.75
CA MET A 115 -0.87 3.01 3.65
C MET A 115 -1.19 3.46 5.09
N TYR A 116 -1.87 2.61 5.84
CA TYR A 116 -2.24 2.80 7.24
C TYR A 116 -1.58 1.73 8.11
N VAL A 117 -1.39 2.05 9.39
CA VAL A 117 -0.72 1.15 10.34
C VAL A 117 -1.64 0.86 11.53
N MET A 118 -1.87 -0.41 11.81
CA MET A 118 -2.40 -0.87 13.09
C MET A 118 -1.23 -1.22 14.00
N MET A 119 -0.95 -0.35 14.98
CA MET A 119 0.18 -0.54 15.90
C MET A 119 -0.13 -1.60 16.95
N GLY A 120 0.67 -2.67 16.97
CA GLY A 120 0.59 -3.70 18.01
C GLY A 120 1.42 -3.33 19.23
N ILE A 121 0.80 -3.37 20.40
CA ILE A 121 1.50 -3.28 21.69
C ILE A 121 1.56 -4.69 22.26
N TRP A 122 2.77 -5.22 22.36
CA TRP A 122 3.04 -6.49 23.03
C TRP A 122 3.06 -6.25 24.54
N ILE A 123 2.16 -6.91 25.28
CA ILE A 123 2.04 -6.81 26.73
C ILE A 123 2.45 -8.15 27.31
N ASP A 124 3.45 -8.10 28.19
CA ASP A 124 4.03 -9.26 28.84
C ASP A 124 3.48 -9.41 30.26
N CYS A 125 3.28 -10.66 30.68
CA CYS A 125 2.99 -10.96 32.08
C CYS A 125 4.26 -10.80 32.92
N LYS A 126 4.11 -10.76 34.25
CA LYS A 126 5.27 -10.63 35.14
C LYS A 126 6.20 -11.84 34.94
N ASN A 127 7.51 -11.58 34.95
CA ASN A 127 8.59 -12.54 34.69
C ASN A 127 8.68 -13.13 33.27
N ALA A 128 7.84 -12.70 32.31
CA ALA A 128 7.96 -13.17 30.93
C ALA A 128 9.34 -12.86 30.33
N TRP A 129 9.85 -13.78 29.51
CA TRP A 129 11.17 -13.68 28.85
C TRP A 129 12.36 -13.58 29.79
N THR A 130 12.24 -14.12 31.01
CA THR A 130 13.33 -14.23 31.99
C THR A 130 13.55 -15.69 32.40
N ASP A 131 14.55 -15.95 33.25
CA ASP A 131 14.79 -17.27 33.83
C ASP A 131 13.86 -17.62 35.00
N LEU A 132 12.96 -16.70 35.40
CA LEU A 132 11.98 -16.91 36.47
C LEU A 132 10.67 -17.46 35.90
N GLU A 133 9.92 -18.21 36.73
CA GLU A 133 8.59 -18.71 36.34
C GLU A 133 7.64 -17.54 35.99
N PRO A 134 7.02 -17.54 34.79
CA PRO A 134 6.02 -16.54 34.42
C PRO A 134 4.82 -16.51 35.37
N ASP A 135 4.42 -15.32 35.79
CA ASP A 135 3.23 -15.12 36.62
C ASP A 135 2.04 -14.75 35.73
N HIS A 136 1.11 -15.70 35.58
CA HIS A 136 -0.06 -15.60 34.71
C HIS A 136 -1.35 -15.17 35.43
N ASN A 137 -1.26 -14.77 36.70
CA ASN A 137 -2.42 -14.40 37.52
C ASN A 137 -2.86 -12.93 37.35
#